data_AF-A0A9W9FXL2-F1
#
_entry.id   AF-A0A9W9FXL2-F1
#
_cell.length_a   1.000
_cell.length_b   1.000
_cell.length_c   1.000
_cell.angle_alpha   90.00
_cell.angle_beta   90.00
_cell.angle_gamma   90.00
#
_symmetry.space_group_name_H-M   'P 1'
#
loop_
_entity.id
_entity.type
_entity.pdbx_description
1 polymer ?
#
loop_
_entity_poly.entity_id
_entity_poly.type
_entity_poly.pdbx_seq_one_letter_code
_entity_poly.pdbx_strand_id
1 'polypeptide(L)'
;MAVHAIDDEDASLRELCPPTLDGFKPEQIAHQYRTAALIALSMDNFLVHHDLNTLEAILLLIYAINHWEGLEYSWILLGMAQNIGMSLHCNVDPTIRLETVNYIDLERRSRCWAGILLLHTNQAMSYPDINLSSFSTGKTRMPAIVNDTDIQENTISTPKSRITQMSVMQYKLEISQLSSRICSHLSTQTSLSREAVANFDAEILAQQQQWDSAFLVNGSPSVLEASSHAYWCILQLYAHQLYLILYRPIRHSSTAPAESHSSDLSREKCVKSGET
;
A
#
# COMPACT_ATOMS: atom_id res chain seq x y z
N MET A 1 -4.03 -10.86 1.03
CA MET A 1 -3.90 -12.09 1.85
C MET A 1 -4.68 -11.83 3.13
N ALA A 2 -5.91 -12.34 3.20
CA ALA A 2 -6.79 -12.21 4.35
C ALA A 2 -6.38 -13.22 5.43
N VAL A 3 -6.69 -12.94 6.70
CA VAL A 3 -6.40 -13.82 7.85
C VAL A 3 -7.10 -15.19 7.73
N HIS A 4 -8.01 -15.36 6.77
CA HIS A 4 -8.57 -16.66 6.37
C HIS A 4 -7.53 -17.71 5.88
N ALA A 5 -6.25 -17.34 5.77
CA ALA A 5 -5.16 -18.26 5.42
C ALA A 5 -4.40 -18.83 6.62
N ILE A 6 -4.73 -18.41 7.86
CA ILE A 6 -4.11 -18.94 9.09
C ILE A 6 -5.07 -19.98 9.68
N ASP A 7 -4.58 -21.20 9.86
CA ASP A 7 -5.32 -22.30 10.47
C ASP A 7 -5.67 -21.96 11.93
N ASP A 8 -6.89 -22.27 12.37
CA ASP A 8 -7.41 -21.93 13.71
C ASP A 8 -6.56 -22.55 14.85
N GLU A 9 -5.67 -23.50 14.53
CA GLU A 9 -4.77 -24.20 15.46
C GLU A 9 -3.33 -23.66 15.50
N ASP A 10 -3.04 -22.50 14.89
CA ASP A 10 -1.69 -21.92 14.93
C ASP A 10 -1.30 -21.52 16.37
N ALA A 11 -0.28 -22.20 16.91
CA ALA A 11 0.20 -22.02 18.29
C ALA A 11 0.67 -20.58 18.59
N SER A 12 1.03 -19.81 17.57
CA SER A 12 1.44 -18.40 17.72
C SER A 12 0.27 -17.48 18.11
N LEU A 13 -0.97 -17.82 17.75
CA LEU A 13 -2.17 -17.07 18.15
C LEU A 13 -2.50 -17.28 19.63
N ARG A 14 -2.13 -18.44 20.20
CA ARG A 14 -2.37 -18.76 21.62
C ARG A 14 -1.48 -17.97 22.57
N GLU A 15 -0.27 -17.61 22.18
CA GLU A 15 0.64 -16.78 23.01
C GLU A 15 0.20 -15.30 23.09
N LEU A 16 -0.47 -14.80 22.05
CA LEU A 16 -0.96 -13.42 22.00
C LEU A 16 -2.34 -13.24 22.65
N CYS A 17 -3.04 -14.34 22.91
CA CYS A 17 -4.36 -14.32 23.50
C CYS A 17 -4.27 -14.32 25.04
N PRO A 18 -4.86 -13.33 25.73
CA PRO A 18 -5.08 -13.42 27.17
C PRO A 18 -5.79 -14.74 27.53
N PRO A 19 -5.49 -15.38 28.67
CA PRO A 19 -6.11 -16.65 29.06
C PRO A 19 -7.65 -16.58 29.21
N THR A 20 -8.21 -15.37 29.25
CA THR A 20 -9.67 -15.12 29.23
C THR A 20 -10.32 -15.24 27.85
N LEU A 21 -9.53 -15.32 26.78
CA LEU A 21 -9.97 -15.38 25.38
C LEU A 21 -9.67 -16.76 24.74
N ASP A 22 -9.28 -17.75 25.55
CA ASP A 22 -9.06 -19.12 25.10
C ASP A 22 -10.36 -19.71 24.54
N GLY A 23 -10.34 -20.15 23.28
CA GLY A 23 -11.50 -20.67 22.54
C GLY A 23 -12.29 -19.66 21.70
N PHE A 24 -11.91 -18.37 21.67
CA PHE A 24 -12.51 -17.40 20.74
C PHE A 24 -11.85 -17.48 19.36
N LYS A 25 -12.67 -17.39 18.31
CA LYS A 25 -12.16 -17.35 16.92
C LYS A 25 -11.40 -16.04 16.66
N PRO A 26 -10.32 -16.03 15.85
CA PRO A 26 -9.58 -14.82 15.51
C PRO A 26 -10.46 -13.65 15.02
N GLU A 27 -11.50 -13.96 14.25
CA GLU A 27 -12.51 -12.99 13.78
C GLU A 27 -13.24 -12.27 14.93
N GLN A 28 -13.60 -13.02 15.99
CA GLN A 28 -14.31 -12.47 17.15
C GLN A 28 -13.40 -11.54 17.95
N ILE A 29 -12.14 -11.93 18.12
CA ILE A 29 -11.12 -11.13 18.81
C ILE A 29 -10.87 -9.84 18.01
N ALA A 30 -10.67 -9.94 16.69
CA ALA A 30 -10.48 -8.80 15.81
C ALA A 30 -11.69 -7.84 15.83
N HIS A 31 -12.91 -8.37 15.86
CA HIS A 31 -14.12 -7.56 16.01
C HIS A 31 -14.14 -6.83 17.37
N GLN A 32 -13.80 -7.49 18.47
CA GLN A 32 -13.76 -6.87 19.80
C GLN A 32 -12.75 -5.72 19.87
N TYR A 33 -11.54 -5.91 19.35
CA TYR A 33 -10.52 -4.85 19.33
C TYR A 33 -10.93 -3.66 18.47
N ARG A 34 -11.51 -3.90 17.28
CA ARG A 34 -12.01 -2.82 16.42
C ARG A 34 -13.17 -2.06 17.08
N THR A 35 -14.07 -2.77 17.75
CA THR A 35 -15.16 -2.18 18.54
C THR A 35 -14.61 -1.30 19.67
N ALA A 36 -13.66 -1.82 20.44
CA ALA A 36 -13.05 -1.09 21.55
C ALA A 36 -12.29 0.15 21.08
N ALA A 37 -11.56 0.06 19.96
CA ALA A 37 -10.85 1.20 19.36
C ALA A 37 -11.82 2.31 18.91
N LEU A 38 -12.93 1.95 18.27
CA LEU A 38 -13.99 2.90 17.90
C LEU A 38 -14.61 3.58 19.12
N ILE A 39 -14.89 2.82 20.19
CA ILE A 39 -15.41 3.37 21.44
C ILE A 39 -14.40 4.36 22.04
N ALA A 40 -13.12 4.00 22.12
CA ALA A 40 -12.08 4.87 22.66
C ALA A 40 -11.95 6.17 21.86
N LEU A 41 -11.93 6.09 20.53
CA LEU A 41 -11.92 7.27 19.65
C LEU A 41 -13.16 8.14 19.84
N SER A 42 -14.34 7.52 19.99
CA SER A 42 -15.59 8.26 20.23
C SER A 42 -15.59 9.01 21.56
N MET A 43 -15.01 8.41 22.60
CA MET A 43 -14.87 9.03 23.93
C MET A 43 -13.90 10.21 23.91
N ASP A 44 -12.88 10.16 23.06
CA ASP A 44 -11.94 11.26 22.82
C ASP A 44 -12.53 12.39 21.93
N ASN A 45 -13.77 12.22 21.46
CA ASN A 45 -14.45 13.16 20.57
C ASN A 45 -13.60 13.49 19.32
N PHE A 46 -13.03 12.45 18.70
CA PHE A 46 -12.01 12.54 17.65
C PHE A 46 -12.40 13.41 16.44
N LEU A 47 -13.70 13.61 16.21
CA LEU A 47 -14.22 14.48 15.14
C LEU A 47 -13.97 15.96 15.40
N VAL A 48 -13.82 16.35 16.68
CA VAL A 48 -13.62 17.74 17.11
C VAL A 48 -12.19 17.94 17.60
N HIS A 49 -11.65 17.00 18.37
CA HIS A 49 -10.29 17.04 18.91
C HIS A 49 -9.48 15.96 18.22
N HIS A 50 -8.49 16.36 17.41
CA HIS A 50 -7.64 15.42 16.70
C HIS A 50 -6.18 15.85 16.78
N ASP A 51 -5.33 14.88 17.10
CA ASP A 51 -3.89 14.99 17.02
C ASP A 51 -3.31 13.86 16.14
N LEU A 52 -1.99 13.73 16.11
CA LEU A 52 -1.34 12.66 15.35
C LEU A 52 -1.65 11.27 15.90
N ASN A 53 -1.84 11.12 17.22
CA ASN A 53 -2.18 9.83 17.82
C ASN A 53 -3.58 9.40 17.38
N THR A 54 -4.53 10.34 17.37
CA THR A 54 -5.89 10.12 16.85
C THR A 54 -5.83 9.64 15.39
N LEU A 55 -5.05 10.31 14.55
CA LEU A 55 -4.91 9.95 13.14
C LEU A 55 -4.28 8.57 12.96
N GLU A 56 -3.20 8.27 13.67
CA GLU A 56 -2.52 6.96 13.64
C GLU A 56 -3.47 5.84 14.05
N ALA A 57 -4.24 6.03 15.12
CA ALA A 57 -5.23 5.06 15.60
C ALA A 57 -6.34 4.83 14.56
N ILE A 58 -6.85 5.89 13.93
CA ILE A 58 -7.86 5.78 12.86
C ILE A 58 -7.30 5.02 11.66
N LEU A 59 -6.05 5.28 11.25
CA LEU A 59 -5.44 4.60 10.10
C LEU A 59 -5.25 3.10 10.36
N LEU A 60 -4.80 2.72 11.56
CA LEU A 60 -4.70 1.31 11.96
C LEU A 60 -6.07 0.63 11.99
N LEU A 61 -7.09 1.32 12.51
CA LEU A 61 -8.46 0.83 12.52
C LEU A 61 -9.03 0.64 11.11
N ILE A 62 -8.84 1.61 10.20
CA ILE A 62 -9.23 1.50 8.80
C ILE A 62 -8.55 0.29 8.15
N TYR A 63 -7.24 0.15 8.37
CA TYR A 63 -6.47 -0.97 7.84
C TYR A 63 -7.05 -2.31 8.32
N ALA A 64 -7.37 -2.41 9.61
CA ALA A 64 -8.01 -3.61 10.16
C ALA A 64 -9.40 -3.86 9.55
N ILE A 65 -10.26 -2.85 9.44
CA ILE A 65 -11.59 -2.98 8.81
C ILE A 65 -11.47 -3.48 7.37
N ASN A 66 -10.57 -2.89 6.58
CA ASN A 66 -10.33 -3.29 5.20
C ASN A 66 -9.93 -4.76 5.06
N HIS A 67 -9.17 -5.28 6.02
CA HIS A 67 -8.69 -6.64 6.01
C HIS A 67 -9.73 -7.68 6.46
N TRP A 68 -10.69 -7.29 7.31
CA TRP A 68 -11.66 -8.22 7.92
C TRP A 68 -13.07 -8.13 7.35
N GLU A 69 -13.52 -6.94 6.96
CA GLU A 69 -14.89 -6.70 6.51
C GLU A 69 -14.98 -6.28 5.04
N GLY A 70 -13.92 -5.67 4.51
CA GLY A 70 -13.88 -5.16 3.14
C GLY A 70 -13.71 -3.65 3.07
N LEU A 71 -13.44 -3.15 1.87
CA LEU A 71 -13.07 -1.75 1.62
C LEU A 71 -14.26 -0.80 1.74
N GLU A 72 -15.47 -1.28 1.45
CA GLU A 72 -16.73 -0.54 1.52
C GLU A 72 -17.06 -0.08 2.95
N TYR A 73 -16.63 -0.85 3.97
CA TYR A 73 -16.91 -0.56 5.38
C TYR A 73 -16.00 0.53 5.94
N SER A 74 -14.86 0.82 5.31
CA SER A 74 -13.93 1.84 5.78
C SER A 74 -14.02 3.16 5.00
N TRP A 75 -14.84 3.24 3.95
CA TRP A 75 -14.83 4.35 2.99
C TRP A 75 -14.99 5.71 3.66
N ILE A 76 -16.04 5.86 4.47
CA ILE A 76 -16.36 7.10 5.17
C ILE A 76 -15.25 7.44 6.17
N LEU A 77 -14.75 6.44 6.90
CA LEU A 77 -13.68 6.62 7.88
C LEU A 77 -12.38 7.08 7.22
N LEU A 78 -12.06 6.59 6.02
CA LEU A 78 -10.91 7.06 5.25
C LEU A 78 -11.07 8.51 4.78
N GLY A 79 -12.25 8.91 4.32
CA GLY A 79 -12.53 10.32 4.00
C GLY A 79 -12.36 11.24 5.22
N MET A 80 -12.77 10.79 6.41
CA MET A 80 -12.53 11.51 7.66
C MET A 80 -11.03 11.58 8.00
N ALA A 81 -10.31 10.47 7.91
CA ALA A 81 -8.87 10.42 8.14
C ALA A 81 -8.10 11.36 7.19
N GLN A 82 -8.52 11.45 5.92
CA GLN A 82 -7.96 12.39 4.96
C GLN A 82 -8.16 13.85 5.43
N ASN A 83 -9.37 14.22 5.86
CA ASN A 83 -9.65 15.57 6.36
C ASN A 83 -8.83 15.92 7.61
N ILE A 84 -8.71 14.98 8.55
CA ILE A 84 -7.87 15.12 9.74
C ILE A 84 -6.39 15.24 9.35
N GLY A 85 -5.91 14.43 8.39
CA GLY A 85 -4.54 14.54 7.88
C GLY A 85 -4.24 15.91 7.26
N MET A 86 -5.20 16.51 6.55
CA MET A 86 -5.06 17.85 5.99
C MET A 86 -5.09 18.95 7.07
N SER A 87 -5.96 18.84 8.08
CA SER A 87 -6.02 19.80 9.20
C SER A 87 -4.73 19.76 10.03
N LEU A 88 -4.13 18.57 10.19
CA LEU A 88 -2.83 18.37 10.79
C LEU A 88 -1.67 18.68 9.83
N HIS A 89 -1.91 19.20 8.62
CA HIS A 89 -0.88 19.55 7.66
C HIS A 89 0.08 18.40 7.28
N CYS A 90 -0.38 17.15 7.36
CA CYS A 90 0.40 15.98 6.94
C CYS A 90 0.66 15.95 5.42
N ASN A 91 -0.15 16.69 4.65
CA ASN A 91 -0.09 16.77 3.19
C ASN A 91 0.87 17.84 2.65
N VAL A 92 1.59 18.56 3.52
CA VAL A 92 2.52 19.64 3.14
C VAL A 92 3.88 19.35 3.75
N ASP A 93 4.97 19.66 3.05
CA ASP A 93 6.31 19.55 3.62
C ASP A 93 6.50 20.52 4.82
N PRO A 94 6.68 19.99 6.05
CA PRO A 94 6.80 20.83 7.25
C PRO A 94 8.09 21.66 7.28
N THR A 95 9.14 21.27 6.55
CA THR A 95 10.41 22.03 6.52
C THR A 95 10.25 23.39 5.87
N ILE A 96 9.16 23.62 5.13
CA ILE A 96 8.84 24.92 4.52
C ILE A 96 8.40 25.95 5.58
N ARG A 97 7.96 25.51 6.77
CA ARG A 97 7.29 26.38 7.75
C ARG A 97 7.95 26.45 9.13
N LEU A 98 8.87 25.54 9.46
CA LEU A 98 9.40 25.39 10.82
C LEU A 98 10.86 25.83 10.93
N GLU A 99 11.17 26.68 11.92
CA GLU A 99 12.55 27.10 12.26
C GLU A 99 13.35 26.01 12.98
N THR A 100 12.66 25.12 13.71
CA THR A 100 13.23 23.92 14.33
C THR A 100 12.36 22.71 13.99
N VAL A 101 12.98 21.65 13.48
CA VAL A 101 12.26 20.46 12.99
C VAL A 101 12.49 19.31 13.96
N ASN A 102 11.41 18.86 14.63
CA ASN A 102 11.40 17.57 15.29
C ASN A 102 11.21 16.49 14.22
N TYR A 103 12.25 15.69 13.96
CA TYR A 103 12.21 14.65 12.92
C TYR A 103 11.25 13.50 13.24
N ILE A 104 10.93 13.27 14.52
CA ILE A 104 9.91 12.29 14.91
C ILE A 104 8.55 12.76 14.39
N ASP A 105 8.14 13.99 14.74
CA ASP A 105 6.86 14.53 14.28
C ASP A 105 6.80 14.71 12.76
N LEU A 106 7.93 15.06 12.14
CA LEU A 106 8.07 15.14 10.69
C LEU A 106 7.74 13.80 10.03
N GLU A 107 8.40 12.73 10.46
CA GLU A 107 8.19 11.40 9.88
C GLU A 107 6.82 10.83 10.24
N ARG A 108 6.28 11.08 11.45
CA ARG A 108 4.89 10.72 11.79
C ARG A 108 3.89 11.32 10.81
N ARG A 109 4.00 12.61 10.50
CA ARG A 109 3.14 13.28 9.51
C ARG A 109 3.28 12.68 8.11
N SER A 110 4.52 12.55 7.62
CA SER A 110 4.79 11.95 6.31
C SER A 110 4.25 10.53 6.20
N ARG A 111 4.42 9.71 7.24
CA ARG A 111 3.94 8.32 7.28
C ARG A 111 2.43 8.23 7.39
N CYS A 112 1.78 9.09 8.17
CA CYS A 112 0.33 9.18 8.20
C CYS A 112 -0.24 9.55 6.83
N TRP A 113 0.36 10.52 6.14
CA TRP A 113 -0.08 10.89 4.79
C TRP A 113 0.14 9.75 3.80
N ALA A 114 1.31 9.11 3.82
CA ALA A 114 1.58 7.92 3.02
C ALA A 114 0.59 6.78 3.30
N GLY A 115 0.19 6.58 4.56
CA GLY A 115 -0.85 5.63 4.94
C GLY A 115 -2.21 5.95 4.31
N ILE A 116 -2.63 7.22 4.33
CA ILE A 116 -3.85 7.69 3.66
C ILE A 116 -3.78 7.40 2.15
N LEU A 117 -2.68 7.75 1.50
CA LEU A 117 -2.47 7.50 0.07
C LEU A 117 -2.55 6.01 -0.28
N LEU A 118 -1.95 5.16 0.55
CA LEU A 118 -1.95 3.72 0.35
C LEU A 118 -3.36 3.12 0.52
N LEU A 119 -4.12 3.58 1.52
CA LEU A 119 -5.50 3.13 1.74
C LEU A 119 -6.42 3.54 0.59
N HIS A 120 -6.25 4.74 0.03
CA HIS A 120 -6.96 5.15 -1.18
C HIS A 120 -6.55 4.35 -2.41
N THR A 121 -5.27 3.96 -2.51
CA THR A 121 -4.81 3.04 -3.57
C THR A 121 -5.54 1.71 -3.50
N ASN A 122 -5.65 1.12 -2.31
CA ASN A 122 -6.39 -0.13 -2.13
C ASN A 122 -7.83 -0.01 -2.63
N GLN A 123 -8.49 1.12 -2.37
CA GLN A 123 -9.84 1.38 -2.87
C GLN A 123 -9.88 1.53 -4.40
N ALA A 124 -8.96 2.28 -5.00
CA ALA A 124 -8.97 2.49 -6.45
C ALA A 124 -8.72 1.20 -7.26
N MET A 125 -8.03 0.22 -6.68
CA MET A 125 -7.92 -1.10 -7.31
C MET A 125 -9.24 -1.86 -7.35
N SER A 126 -10.13 -1.65 -6.38
CA SER A 126 -11.43 -2.31 -6.31
C SER A 126 -12.54 -1.53 -7.02
N TYR A 127 -12.40 -0.20 -7.14
CA TYR A 127 -13.39 0.67 -7.77
C TYR A 127 -12.75 1.47 -8.91
N PRO A 128 -13.02 1.09 -10.18
CA PRO A 128 -12.40 1.69 -11.36
C PRO A 128 -12.61 3.20 -11.53
N ASP A 129 -13.65 3.77 -10.93
CA ASP A 129 -14.03 5.18 -11.07
C ASP A 129 -13.27 6.11 -10.11
N ILE A 130 -12.49 5.57 -9.18
CA ILE A 130 -11.72 6.39 -8.23
C ILE A 130 -10.45 6.88 -8.92
N ASN A 131 -10.43 8.17 -9.22
CA ASN A 131 -9.27 8.82 -9.79
C ASN A 131 -8.32 9.33 -8.70
N LEU A 132 -7.15 8.69 -8.56
CA LEU A 132 -6.11 9.08 -7.59
C LEU A 132 -5.16 10.19 -8.08
N SER A 133 -5.32 10.70 -9.30
CA SER A 133 -4.42 11.73 -9.86
C SER A 133 -4.42 13.04 -9.05
N SER A 134 -5.48 13.30 -8.29
CA SER A 134 -5.59 14.44 -7.37
C SER A 134 -4.62 14.35 -6.19
N PHE A 135 -4.13 13.15 -5.85
CA PHE A 135 -3.19 12.91 -4.76
C PHE A 135 -1.71 13.07 -5.17
N SER A 136 -1.45 13.80 -6.27
CA SER A 136 -0.11 14.07 -6.77
C SER A 136 0.86 14.49 -5.66
N THR A 137 1.93 13.72 -5.53
CA THR A 137 2.93 13.79 -4.45
C THR A 137 3.81 15.04 -4.47
N GLY A 138 3.68 15.89 -5.50
CA GLY A 138 4.57 17.04 -5.72
C GLY A 138 4.57 18.12 -4.62
N LYS A 139 3.63 18.08 -3.66
CA LYS A 139 3.56 19.02 -2.53
C LYS A 139 3.87 18.38 -1.17
N THR A 140 4.07 17.06 -1.12
CA THR A 140 4.21 16.34 0.14
C THR A 140 5.54 15.64 0.22
N ARG A 141 6.17 15.72 1.40
CA ARG A 141 7.37 14.94 1.72
C ARG A 141 6.97 13.46 1.90
N MET A 142 7.48 12.59 1.03
CA MET A 142 7.36 11.14 1.21
C MET A 142 8.19 10.69 2.44
N PRO A 143 7.76 9.62 3.14
CA PRO A 143 8.49 9.10 4.29
C PRO A 143 9.92 8.71 3.95
N ALA A 144 10.83 8.86 4.93
CA ALA A 144 12.16 8.30 4.83
C ALA A 144 12.13 6.77 4.93
N ILE A 145 13.03 6.11 4.20
CA ILE A 145 13.17 4.65 4.14
C ILE A 145 14.02 4.18 5.32
N VAL A 146 13.50 4.34 6.54
CA VAL A 146 14.21 4.12 7.80
C VAL A 146 13.32 3.42 8.82
N ASN A 147 13.91 2.74 9.80
CA ASN A 147 13.16 2.17 10.93
C ASN A 147 12.91 3.22 12.00
N ASP A 148 11.97 2.96 12.90
CA ASP A 148 11.69 3.86 14.04
C ASP A 148 12.92 4.11 14.90
N THR A 149 13.75 3.08 15.09
CA THR A 149 15.00 3.15 15.86
C THR A 149 16.06 4.06 15.23
N ASP A 150 15.92 4.37 13.94
CA ASP A 150 16.84 5.23 13.21
C ASP A 150 16.42 6.72 13.31
N ILE A 151 15.26 7.03 13.89
CA ILE A 151 14.72 8.39 14.00
C ILE A 151 14.94 8.92 15.42
N GLN A 152 15.51 10.12 15.52
CA GLN A 152 15.68 10.88 16.75
C GLN A 152 15.07 12.27 16.56
N GLU A 153 14.81 13.01 17.65
CA GLU A 153 14.17 14.34 17.55
C GLU A 153 14.94 15.30 16.63
N ASN A 154 16.26 15.21 16.60
CA ASN A 154 17.15 16.14 15.89
C ASN A 154 17.82 15.55 14.64
N THR A 155 17.65 14.26 14.35
CA THR A 155 18.31 13.63 13.20
C THR A 155 17.65 12.31 12.78
N ILE A 156 17.91 11.92 11.54
CA ILE A 156 17.58 10.59 11.01
C ILE A 156 18.91 9.91 10.65
N SER A 157 19.16 8.77 11.29
CA SER A 157 20.36 7.96 11.07
C SER A 157 20.28 7.19 9.76
N THR A 158 21.44 6.85 9.19
CA THR A 158 21.50 5.95 8.04
C THR A 158 21.00 4.56 8.44
N PRO A 159 20.04 3.97 7.69
CA PRO A 159 19.50 2.66 8.02
C PRO A 159 20.60 1.60 7.92
N LYS A 160 20.67 0.73 8.94
CA LYS A 160 21.63 -0.38 8.97
C LYS A 160 21.14 -1.60 8.19
N SER A 161 19.83 -1.74 8.09
CA SER A 161 19.17 -2.85 7.41
C SER A 161 18.92 -2.52 5.96
N ARG A 162 19.08 -3.51 5.09
CA ARG A 162 18.78 -3.40 3.66
C ARG A 162 17.29 -3.15 3.40
N ILE A 163 16.44 -3.83 4.17
CA ILE A 163 14.99 -3.61 4.22
C ILE A 163 14.69 -2.91 5.54
N THR A 164 13.84 -1.90 5.48
CA THR A 164 13.34 -1.17 6.65
C THR A 164 11.84 -1.37 6.79
N GLN A 165 11.29 -1.02 7.95
CA GLN A 165 9.84 -1.01 8.21
C GLN A 165 9.06 -0.19 7.15
N MET A 166 9.70 0.82 6.55
CA MET A 166 9.07 1.69 5.56
C MET A 166 9.23 1.24 4.11
N SER A 167 10.10 0.26 3.82
CA SER A 167 10.41 -0.18 2.45
C SER A 167 9.17 -0.67 1.70
N VAL A 168 8.32 -1.48 2.34
CA VAL A 168 7.09 -1.99 1.72
C VAL A 168 6.11 -0.87 1.40
N MET A 169 5.95 0.10 2.30
CA MET A 169 5.05 1.23 2.07
C MET A 169 5.52 2.06 0.87
N GLN A 170 6.82 2.33 0.78
CA GLN A 170 7.41 3.05 -0.34
C GLN A 170 7.19 2.32 -1.66
N TYR A 171 7.54 1.03 -1.74
CA TYR A 171 7.37 0.26 -2.97
C TYR A 171 5.91 0.21 -3.42
N LYS A 172 4.97 0.10 -2.48
CA LYS A 172 3.55 0.19 -2.80
C LYS A 172 3.17 1.57 -3.33
N LEU A 173 3.68 2.66 -2.77
CA LEU A 173 3.41 4.00 -3.31
C LEU A 173 3.98 4.17 -4.72
N GLU A 174 5.18 3.67 -4.99
CA GLU A 174 5.84 3.75 -6.30
C GLU A 174 5.06 2.98 -7.39
N ILE A 175 4.65 1.73 -7.11
CA ILE A 175 3.85 0.94 -8.07
C ILE A 175 2.45 1.55 -8.26
N SER A 176 1.90 2.20 -7.22
CA SER A 176 0.61 2.90 -7.29
C SER A 176 0.67 4.14 -8.16
N GLN A 177 1.76 4.90 -8.10
CA GLN A 177 2.00 6.04 -9.00
C GLN A 177 2.13 5.57 -10.45
N LEU A 178 2.82 4.46 -10.69
CA LEU A 178 2.90 3.84 -12.01
C LEU A 178 1.52 3.39 -12.51
N SER A 179 0.72 2.75 -11.64
CA SER A 179 -0.67 2.39 -11.92
C SER A 179 -1.50 3.60 -12.35
N SER A 180 -1.41 4.71 -11.60
CA SER A 180 -2.16 5.94 -11.89
C SER A 180 -1.77 6.53 -13.24
N ARG A 181 -0.48 6.52 -13.59
CA ARG A 181 0.02 6.96 -14.91
C ARG A 181 -0.54 6.08 -16.03
N ILE A 182 -0.48 4.75 -15.89
CA ILE A 182 -1.03 3.81 -16.88
C ILE A 182 -2.53 4.06 -17.07
N CYS A 183 -3.30 4.12 -15.97
CA CYS A 183 -4.74 4.37 -16.03
C CYS A 183 -5.07 5.72 -16.65
N SER A 184 -4.34 6.79 -16.30
CA SER A 184 -4.56 8.12 -16.88
C SER A 184 -4.30 8.14 -18.40
N HIS A 185 -3.26 7.46 -18.87
CA HIS A 185 -3.02 7.30 -20.31
C HIS A 185 -4.15 6.52 -21.00
N LEU A 186 -4.63 5.44 -20.38
CA LEU A 186 -5.74 4.63 -20.90
C LEU A 186 -7.08 5.38 -20.91
N SER A 187 -7.31 6.28 -19.96
CA SER A 187 -8.53 7.11 -19.92
C SER A 187 -8.51 8.25 -20.93
N THR A 188 -7.33 8.75 -21.29
CA THR A 188 -7.17 9.90 -22.21
C THR A 188 -7.00 9.50 -23.67
N GLN A 189 -6.46 8.30 -23.94
CA GLN A 189 -6.19 7.80 -25.29
C GLN A 189 -7.06 6.59 -25.62
N THR A 190 -7.55 6.52 -26.85
CA THR A 190 -8.37 5.39 -27.34
C THR A 190 -7.56 4.08 -27.42
N SER A 191 -6.24 4.18 -27.55
CA SER A 191 -5.30 3.05 -27.51
C SER A 191 -3.91 3.53 -27.07
N LEU A 192 -3.15 2.65 -26.40
CA LEU A 192 -1.75 2.90 -26.09
C LEU A 192 -0.88 2.64 -27.33
N SER A 193 0.07 3.53 -27.60
CA SER A 193 1.10 3.26 -28.60
C SER A 193 1.98 2.09 -28.16
N ARG A 194 2.54 1.34 -29.11
CA ARG A 194 3.47 0.24 -28.82
C ARG A 194 4.68 0.71 -28.00
N GLU A 195 5.16 1.92 -28.26
CA GLU A 195 6.25 2.55 -27.52
C GLU A 195 5.87 2.84 -26.07
N ALA A 196 4.66 3.41 -25.83
CA ALA A 196 4.18 3.65 -24.47
C ALA A 196 4.04 2.35 -23.67
N VAL A 197 3.55 1.28 -24.32
CA VAL A 197 3.45 -0.05 -23.70
C VAL A 197 4.83 -0.60 -23.34
N ALA A 198 5.81 -0.51 -24.25
CA ALA A 198 7.17 -0.96 -23.97
C ALA A 198 7.84 -0.17 -22.83
N ASN A 199 7.59 1.14 -22.76
CA ASN A 199 8.11 1.98 -21.68
C ASN A 199 7.51 1.59 -20.32
N PHE A 200 6.19 1.44 -20.23
CA PHE A 200 5.55 1.00 -18.98
C PHE A 200 5.94 -0.42 -18.58
N ASP A 201 6.09 -1.34 -19.53
CA ASP A 201 6.57 -2.70 -19.28
C ASP A 201 7.98 -2.71 -18.67
N ALA A 202 8.87 -1.86 -19.19
CA ALA A 202 10.21 -1.68 -18.65
C ALA A 202 10.21 -1.06 -17.23
N GLU A 203 9.32 -0.09 -16.97
CA GLU A 203 9.16 0.49 -15.63
C GLU A 203 8.65 -0.53 -14.60
N ILE A 204 7.67 -1.36 -14.96
CA ILE A 204 7.17 -2.44 -14.08
C ILE A 204 8.30 -3.45 -13.80
N LEU A 205 9.04 -3.86 -14.83
CA LEU A 205 10.14 -4.80 -14.68
C LEU A 205 11.27 -4.25 -13.79
N ALA A 206 11.59 -2.96 -13.92
CA ALA A 206 12.60 -2.32 -13.09
C ALA A 206 12.20 -2.33 -11.61
N GLN A 207 10.92 -2.08 -11.29
CA GLN A 207 10.43 -2.19 -9.92
C GLN A 207 10.48 -3.63 -9.39
N GLN A 208 10.07 -4.63 -10.20
CA GLN A 208 10.19 -6.04 -9.82
C GLN A 208 11.64 -6.44 -9.53
N GLN A 209 12.59 -6.04 -10.37
CA GLN A 209 14.03 -6.30 -10.15
C GLN A 209 14.54 -5.63 -8.87
N GLN A 210 14.06 -4.42 -8.56
CA GLN A 210 14.40 -3.73 -7.33
C GLN A 210 13.90 -4.54 -6.11
N TRP A 211 12.65 -5.01 -6.12
CA TRP A 211 12.09 -5.81 -5.03
C TRP A 211 12.76 -7.18 -4.91
N ASP A 212 13.03 -7.85 -6.03
CA ASP A 212 13.75 -9.12 -6.08
C ASP A 212 15.11 -8.97 -5.45
N SER A 213 15.83 -7.91 -5.81
CA SER A 213 17.10 -7.61 -5.15
C SER A 213 16.86 -7.48 -3.65
N ALA A 214 15.89 -6.66 -3.22
CA ALA A 214 15.73 -6.26 -1.84
C ALA A 214 15.29 -7.41 -0.91
N PHE A 215 14.34 -8.25 -1.35
CA PHE A 215 13.72 -9.31 -0.54
C PHE A 215 14.29 -10.71 -0.77
N LEU A 216 14.90 -11.00 -1.94
CA LEU A 216 15.44 -12.33 -2.23
C LEU A 216 16.92 -12.41 -1.86
N VAL A 217 17.30 -13.55 -1.27
CA VAL A 217 18.69 -13.90 -1.00
C VAL A 217 19.10 -14.93 -2.04
N ASN A 218 20.03 -14.56 -2.93
CA ASN A 218 20.47 -15.40 -4.04
C ASN A 218 19.31 -15.87 -4.95
N GLY A 219 18.29 -15.03 -5.14
CA GLY A 219 17.13 -15.34 -5.98
C GLY A 219 16.09 -16.27 -5.33
N SER A 220 16.20 -16.54 -4.04
CA SER A 220 15.20 -17.33 -3.29
C SER A 220 14.72 -16.57 -2.04
N PRO A 221 13.46 -16.79 -1.60
CA PRO A 221 12.97 -16.23 -0.34
C PRO A 221 13.80 -16.69 0.85
N SER A 222 14.04 -15.79 1.81
CA SER A 222 14.68 -16.17 3.07
C SER A 222 13.76 -17.09 3.87
N VAL A 223 14.28 -18.25 4.27
CA VAL A 223 13.56 -19.22 5.11
C VAL A 223 13.28 -18.65 6.51
N LEU A 224 14.11 -17.71 6.97
CA LEU A 224 14.05 -17.14 8.32
C LEU A 224 13.11 -15.95 8.45
N GLU A 225 12.58 -15.42 7.34
CA GLU A 225 11.82 -14.16 7.34
C GLU A 225 10.53 -14.29 6.50
N ALA A 226 9.56 -15.05 7.02
CA ALA A 226 8.30 -15.33 6.34
C ALA A 226 7.50 -14.06 5.99
N SER A 227 7.58 -13.02 6.81
CA SER A 227 6.96 -11.71 6.55
C SER A 227 7.55 -11.03 5.31
N SER A 228 8.87 -11.04 5.15
CA SER A 228 9.56 -10.52 3.95
C SER A 228 9.11 -11.23 2.68
N HIS A 229 8.94 -12.55 2.72
CA HIS A 229 8.41 -13.29 1.59
C HIS A 229 6.97 -12.90 1.25
N ALA A 230 6.10 -12.78 2.27
CA ALA A 230 4.72 -12.35 2.06
C ALA A 230 4.63 -10.95 1.44
N TYR A 231 5.46 -10.00 1.90
CA TYR A 231 5.52 -8.66 1.31
C TYR A 231 5.99 -8.67 -0.14
N TRP A 232 7.02 -9.47 -0.45
CA TRP A 232 7.47 -9.66 -1.82
C TRP A 232 6.35 -10.23 -2.71
N CYS A 233 5.66 -11.28 -2.27
CA CYS A 233 4.52 -11.86 -3.00
C CYS A 233 3.41 -10.83 -3.24
N ILE A 234 3.10 -10.01 -2.24
CA ILE A 234 2.12 -8.93 -2.38
C ILE A 234 2.56 -7.95 -3.47
N LEU A 235 3.81 -7.46 -3.45
CA LEU A 235 4.32 -6.53 -4.45
C LEU A 235 4.31 -7.15 -5.86
N GLN A 236 4.70 -8.43 -5.99
CA GLN A 236 4.62 -9.15 -7.24
C GLN A 236 3.18 -9.21 -7.77
N LEU A 237 2.19 -9.47 -6.91
CA LEU A 237 0.78 -9.45 -7.32
C LEU A 237 0.37 -8.09 -7.92
N TYR A 238 0.81 -6.97 -7.34
CA TYR A 238 0.54 -5.63 -7.91
C TYR A 238 1.15 -5.49 -9.31
N ALA A 239 2.40 -5.92 -9.51
CA ALA A 239 3.05 -5.85 -10.83
C ALA A 239 2.30 -6.69 -11.88
N HIS A 240 1.88 -7.91 -11.53
CA HIS A 240 1.08 -8.76 -12.43
C HIS A 240 -0.28 -8.12 -12.76
N GLN A 241 -0.94 -7.48 -11.79
CA GLN A 241 -2.15 -6.70 -12.05
C GLN A 241 -1.91 -5.56 -13.03
N LEU A 242 -0.78 -4.84 -12.92
CA LEU A 242 -0.42 -3.79 -13.89
C LEU A 242 -0.16 -4.35 -15.28
N TYR A 243 0.50 -5.51 -15.40
CA TYR A 243 0.67 -6.17 -16.70
C TYR A 243 -0.68 -6.51 -17.34
N LEU A 244 -1.62 -7.04 -16.57
CA LEU A 244 -2.97 -7.33 -17.06
C LEU A 244 -3.68 -6.05 -17.54
N ILE A 245 -3.59 -4.95 -16.79
CA ILE A 245 -4.17 -3.65 -17.18
C ILE A 245 -3.52 -3.12 -18.46
N LEU A 246 -2.18 -3.16 -18.53
CA LEU A 246 -1.39 -2.63 -19.64
C LEU A 246 -1.69 -3.35 -20.96
N TYR A 247 -1.82 -4.69 -20.92
CA TYR A 247 -1.98 -5.51 -22.12
C TYR A 247 -3.45 -5.81 -22.48
N ARG A 248 -4.42 -5.55 -21.59
CA ARG A 248 -5.86 -5.78 -21.85
C ARG A 248 -6.39 -5.09 -23.13
N PRO A 249 -6.09 -3.81 -23.43
CA PRO A 249 -6.59 -3.15 -24.63
C PRO A 249 -6.09 -3.78 -25.94
N ILE A 250 -4.83 -4.24 -25.96
CA ILE A 250 -4.21 -4.88 -27.12
C ILE A 250 -4.97 -6.15 -27.52
N ARG A 251 -5.50 -6.90 -26.53
CA ARG A 251 -6.31 -8.11 -26.79
C ARG A 251 -7.62 -7.78 -27.50
N HIS A 252 -8.23 -6.63 -27.20
CA HIS A 252 -9.49 -6.22 -27.81
C HIS A 252 -9.30 -5.64 -29.23
N SER A 253 -8.14 -5.04 -29.52
CA SER A 253 -7.79 -4.52 -30.85
C SER A 253 -7.22 -5.57 -31.82
N SER A 254 -6.75 -6.72 -31.33
CA SER A 254 -6.09 -7.76 -32.14
C SER A 254 -7.06 -8.67 -32.93
N THR A 255 -8.32 -8.28 -33.12
CA THR A 255 -9.27 -8.95 -34.03
C THR A 255 -8.95 -8.71 -35.52
N ALA A 256 -7.91 -7.94 -35.85
CA ALA A 256 -7.42 -7.75 -37.21
C ALA A 256 -6.19 -8.65 -37.53
N PRO A 257 -6.05 -9.20 -38.76
CA PRO A 257 -5.21 -10.38 -39.02
C PRO A 257 -3.69 -10.15 -39.18
N ALA A 258 -3.12 -9.04 -38.69
CA ALA A 258 -1.81 -8.57 -39.16
C ALA A 258 -0.67 -8.42 -38.12
N GLU A 259 -0.85 -8.75 -36.84
CA GLU A 259 0.20 -8.54 -35.82
C GLU A 259 0.48 -9.77 -34.95
N SER A 260 1.11 -10.81 -35.50
CA SER A 260 1.32 -12.09 -34.81
C SER A 260 2.34 -12.06 -33.67
N HIS A 261 3.56 -11.55 -33.90
CA HIS A 261 4.64 -11.72 -32.91
C HIS A 261 4.52 -10.88 -31.62
N SER A 262 4.03 -9.64 -31.71
CA SER A 262 3.87 -8.75 -30.55
C SER A 262 2.65 -9.14 -29.70
N SER A 263 1.62 -9.69 -30.35
CA SER A 263 0.41 -10.18 -29.69
C SER A 263 0.71 -11.45 -28.89
N ASP A 264 1.55 -12.33 -29.42
CA ASP A 264 1.96 -13.57 -28.74
C ASP A 264 2.77 -13.32 -27.46
N LEU A 265 3.75 -12.41 -27.48
CA LEU A 265 4.53 -12.06 -26.27
C LEU A 265 3.66 -11.38 -25.20
N SER A 266 2.74 -10.52 -25.62
CA SER A 266 1.77 -9.87 -24.73
C SER A 266 0.79 -10.88 -24.11
N ARG A 267 0.41 -11.90 -24.89
CA ARG A 267 -0.46 -12.99 -24.47
C ARG A 267 0.25 -13.91 -23.48
N GLU A 268 1.50 -14.27 -23.75
CA GLU A 268 2.34 -15.08 -22.86
C GLU A 268 2.54 -14.38 -21.51
N LYS A 269 2.85 -13.08 -21.50
CA LYS A 269 2.97 -12.30 -20.26
C LYS A 269 1.65 -12.22 -19.49
N CYS A 270 0.53 -11.96 -20.16
CA CYS A 270 -0.80 -11.98 -19.53
C CYS A 270 -1.13 -13.34 -18.90
N VAL A 271 -0.86 -14.44 -19.62
CA VAL A 271 -1.13 -15.80 -19.14
C VAL A 271 -0.24 -16.11 -17.94
N LYS A 272 1.07 -15.85 -18.04
CA LYS A 272 2.02 -16.03 -16.94
C LYS A 272 1.63 -15.21 -15.70
N SER A 273 1.10 -14.00 -15.91
CA SER A 273 0.63 -13.13 -14.82
C SER A 273 -0.70 -13.56 -14.20
N GLY A 274 -1.50 -14.37 -14.90
CA GLY A 274 -2.77 -14.90 -14.41
C GLY A 274 -2.66 -16.27 -13.74
N GLU A 275 -1.51 -16.94 -13.87
CA GLU A 275 -1.21 -18.25 -13.27
C GLU A 275 -0.56 -18.14 -11.87
N THR A 276 -0.11 -16.93 -11.48
CA THR A 276 0.43 -16.58 -10.14
C THR A 276 -0.66 -16.13 -9.19
#